data_AF-A0A811TYU2-F1
#
_entry.id   AF-A0A811TYU2-F1
#
_cell.length_a   1.000
_cell.length_b   1.000
_cell.length_c   1.000
_cell.angle_alpha   90.00
_cell.angle_beta   90.00
_cell.angle_gamma   90.00
#
_symmetry.space_group_name_H-M   'P 1'
#
loop_
_entity.id
_entity.type
_entity.pdbx_description
1 polymer ?
#
loop_
_entity_poly.entity_id
_entity_poly.type
_entity_poly.pdbx_seq_one_letter_code
_entity_poly.pdbx_strand_id
1 'polypeptide(L)'
;MICRGGEAMVARDNKEDSSAQAYLDHLLQNGAQEGDSGEPMELPPWYDETLFRKGQSYMKKYRFIIVAGMFYGLVAVLAIPSILRVLICTRQSSTCLTAFRRYVRTTLHTNAWYDYPPTPNSKFWISLRAVRKAHSKSSRACSKLGAGRITQKDLALTQFGFIGYATLGAPRAQLYDEEFLESTSHMYRVIGYLLGIKDEYNLCGKNWKETKQRLDIVMRQVYEPALENTSEDFEQMVKALVEGMWHLNSTLTVGSVMYFTKRLNYVKGYEYYDFDNRPGSTIDPKQKLYYYDLGWYDRFLVTYGLFIVTYLHKYAIVRWYLNMRIWLNDVIFYYLPYLAIWSFGIKNSYVRIFKKDGGENDFDFHLKED
;
A
#
# COMPACT_ATOMS: atom_id res chain seq x y z
N MET A 1 -34.51 -0.99 -32.60
CA MET A 1 -33.04 -1.10 -32.72
C MET A 1 -32.31 -0.94 -31.36
N ILE A 2 -32.94 -1.29 -30.22
CA ILE A 2 -32.42 -0.99 -28.87
C ILE A 2 -31.79 -2.23 -28.17
N CYS A 3 -32.00 -3.45 -28.67
CA CYS A 3 -31.53 -4.67 -28.00
C CYS A 3 -30.06 -5.07 -28.27
N ARG A 4 -29.39 -4.52 -29.28
CA ARG A 4 -28.00 -4.90 -29.63
C ARG A 4 -26.91 -4.32 -28.71
N GLY A 5 -27.23 -3.28 -27.93
CA GLY A 5 -26.27 -2.64 -27.01
C GLY A 5 -26.05 -3.41 -25.71
N GLY A 6 -27.10 -4.06 -25.17
CA GLY A 6 -27.05 -4.79 -23.90
C GLY A 6 -26.26 -6.09 -24.00
N GLU A 7 -26.47 -6.89 -25.03
CA GLU A 7 -25.76 -8.16 -25.23
C GLU A 7 -24.25 -7.96 -25.46
N ALA A 8 -23.88 -6.90 -26.20
CA ALA A 8 -22.48 -6.55 -26.44
C ALA A 8 -21.78 -6.02 -25.17
N MET A 9 -22.51 -5.36 -24.27
CA MET A 9 -22.00 -4.89 -22.99
C MET A 9 -21.78 -6.06 -22.03
N VAL A 10 -22.78 -6.94 -21.89
CA VAL A 10 -22.69 -8.16 -21.05
C VAL A 10 -21.57 -9.09 -21.53
N ALA A 11 -21.42 -9.28 -22.84
CA ALA A 11 -20.33 -10.08 -23.40
C ALA A 11 -18.94 -9.47 -23.16
N ARG A 12 -18.83 -8.13 -23.13
CA ARG A 12 -17.58 -7.43 -22.79
C ARG A 12 -17.25 -7.57 -21.30
N ASP A 13 -18.23 -7.35 -20.42
CA ASP A 13 -18.06 -7.47 -18.97
C ASP A 13 -17.66 -8.91 -18.59
N ASN A 14 -18.30 -9.92 -19.17
CA ASN A 14 -17.94 -11.33 -18.96
C ASN A 14 -16.51 -11.67 -19.43
N LYS A 15 -16.07 -11.08 -20.55
CA LYS A 15 -14.71 -11.30 -21.07
C LYS A 15 -13.66 -10.61 -20.21
N GLU A 16 -13.97 -9.41 -19.72
CA GLU A 16 -13.08 -8.65 -18.83
C GLU A 16 -12.91 -9.37 -17.48
N ASP A 17 -13.99 -9.87 -16.88
CA ASP A 17 -13.94 -10.65 -15.63
C ASP A 17 -13.17 -11.96 -15.84
N SER A 18 -13.35 -12.65 -16.97
CA SER A 18 -12.59 -13.86 -17.32
C SER A 18 -11.08 -13.60 -17.45
N SER A 19 -10.67 -12.49 -18.07
CA SER A 19 -9.24 -12.14 -18.18
C SER A 19 -8.63 -11.78 -16.83
N ALA A 20 -9.37 -11.08 -15.98
CA ALA A 20 -8.92 -10.74 -14.63
C ALA A 20 -8.78 -12.00 -13.77
N GLN A 21 -9.72 -12.96 -13.90
CA GLN A 21 -9.66 -14.25 -13.22
C GLN A 21 -8.44 -15.05 -13.65
N ALA A 22 -8.19 -15.18 -14.96
CA ALA A 22 -7.02 -15.90 -15.46
C ALA A 22 -5.69 -15.29 -14.95
N TYR A 23 -5.60 -13.95 -14.88
CA TYR A 23 -4.46 -13.27 -14.29
C TYR A 23 -4.30 -13.61 -12.79
N LEU A 24 -5.39 -13.55 -12.03
CA LEU A 24 -5.36 -13.84 -10.59
C LEU A 24 -4.95 -15.30 -10.34
N ASP A 25 -5.52 -16.24 -11.07
CA ASP A 25 -5.21 -17.66 -10.95
C ASP A 25 -3.72 -17.91 -11.22
N HIS A 26 -3.18 -17.32 -12.29
CA HIS A 26 -1.76 -17.38 -12.61
C HIS A 26 -0.89 -16.78 -11.50
N LEU A 27 -1.27 -15.62 -10.95
CA LEU A 27 -0.56 -14.97 -9.86
C LEU A 27 -0.54 -15.83 -8.59
N LEU A 28 -1.69 -16.41 -8.21
CA LEU A 28 -1.82 -17.18 -6.97
C LEU A 28 -1.18 -18.57 -7.08
N GLN A 29 -1.17 -19.18 -8.27
CA GLN A 29 -0.60 -20.50 -8.50
C GLN A 29 0.89 -20.41 -8.82
N ASN A 30 1.25 -19.79 -9.94
CA ASN A 30 2.62 -19.73 -10.45
C ASN A 30 3.45 -18.68 -9.69
N GLY A 31 2.87 -17.49 -9.46
CA GLY A 31 3.54 -16.42 -8.72
C GLY A 31 3.89 -16.79 -7.27
N ALA A 32 3.22 -17.77 -6.67
CA ALA A 32 3.57 -18.30 -5.36
C ALA A 32 4.80 -19.24 -5.36
N GLN A 33 5.21 -19.73 -6.54
CA GLN A 33 6.35 -20.66 -6.70
C GLN A 33 7.65 -19.97 -7.10
N GLU A 34 7.63 -18.66 -7.30
CA GLU A 34 8.77 -17.90 -7.80
C GLU A 34 9.13 -16.76 -6.86
N GLY A 35 10.43 -16.47 -6.73
CA GLY A 35 10.95 -15.35 -5.94
C GLY A 35 11.21 -14.12 -6.80
N ASP A 36 12.14 -13.26 -6.37
CA ASP A 36 12.68 -12.16 -7.19
C ASP A 36 13.04 -12.63 -8.62
N SER A 37 12.80 -11.79 -9.64
CA SER A 37 13.04 -12.16 -11.04
C SER A 37 14.49 -12.53 -11.36
N GLY A 38 15.46 -12.11 -10.53
CA GLY A 38 16.89 -12.30 -10.79
C GLY A 38 17.46 -11.37 -11.87
N GLU A 39 16.60 -10.70 -12.64
CA GLU A 39 17.00 -9.80 -13.71
C GLU A 39 17.73 -8.56 -13.19
N PRO A 40 18.75 -8.05 -13.91
CA PRO A 40 19.41 -6.81 -13.54
C PRO A 40 18.40 -5.66 -13.47
N MET A 41 18.65 -4.71 -12.56
CA MET A 41 17.80 -3.54 -12.44
C MET A 41 18.09 -2.61 -13.62
N GLU A 42 17.22 -2.65 -14.63
CA GLU A 42 17.23 -1.82 -15.83
C GLU A 42 15.82 -1.29 -16.09
N LEU A 43 15.69 -0.14 -16.78
CA LEU A 43 14.38 0.36 -17.15
C LEU A 43 13.71 -0.58 -18.16
N PRO A 44 12.40 -0.87 -18.01
CA PRO A 44 11.73 -1.79 -18.91
C PRO A 44 11.60 -1.20 -20.33
N PRO A 45 11.51 -2.04 -21.38
CA PRO A 45 11.37 -1.58 -22.76
C PRO A 45 10.13 -0.71 -23.02
N TRP A 46 9.09 -0.89 -22.21
CA TRP A 46 7.83 -0.13 -22.27
C TRP A 46 7.84 1.12 -21.36
N TYR A 47 9.00 1.54 -20.85
CA TYR A 47 9.14 2.74 -20.02
C TYR A 47 8.76 4.02 -20.78
N ASP A 48 7.66 4.64 -20.36
CA ASP A 48 7.28 6.01 -20.74
C ASP A 48 7.73 7.00 -19.66
N GLU A 49 8.70 7.86 -19.99
CA GLU A 49 9.18 8.89 -19.07
C GLU A 49 8.09 9.90 -18.72
N THR A 50 7.28 10.34 -19.68
CA THR A 50 6.26 11.37 -19.47
C THR A 50 5.22 10.91 -18.45
N LEU A 51 4.68 9.70 -18.61
CA LEU A 51 3.76 9.10 -17.65
C LEU A 51 4.41 8.90 -16.29
N PHE A 52 5.68 8.46 -16.26
CA PHE A 52 6.38 8.25 -15.00
C PHE A 52 6.56 9.57 -14.22
N ARG A 53 6.99 10.64 -14.89
CA ARG A 53 7.15 11.98 -14.29
C ARG A 53 5.83 12.57 -13.82
N LYS A 54 4.75 12.38 -14.59
CA LYS A 54 3.40 12.78 -14.17
C LYS A 54 2.99 12.03 -12.91
N GLY A 55 3.20 10.71 -12.85
CA GLY A 55 2.96 9.88 -11.67
C GLY A 55 3.68 10.42 -10.43
N GLN A 56 4.96 10.76 -10.57
CA GLN A 56 5.73 11.40 -9.50
C GLN A 56 5.12 12.74 -9.05
N SER A 57 4.67 13.55 -10.00
CA SER A 57 4.14 14.90 -9.70
C SER A 57 2.86 14.88 -8.86
N TYR A 58 2.06 13.80 -8.92
CA TYR A 58 0.81 13.70 -8.17
C TYR A 58 1.00 13.62 -6.65
N MET A 59 2.21 13.31 -6.15
CA MET A 59 2.54 13.45 -4.73
C MET A 59 2.44 14.90 -4.22
N LYS A 60 2.45 15.90 -5.11
CA LYS A 60 2.18 17.30 -4.73
C LYS A 60 0.68 17.59 -4.66
N LYS A 61 -0.11 17.04 -5.58
CA LYS A 61 -1.54 17.32 -5.74
C LYS A 61 -2.43 16.47 -4.83
N TYR A 62 -2.11 15.19 -4.66
CA TYR A 62 -2.92 14.20 -3.96
C TYR A 62 -2.16 13.48 -2.83
N ARG A 63 -1.16 14.14 -2.23
CA ARG A 63 -0.31 13.59 -1.16
C ARG A 63 -1.11 12.84 -0.10
N PHE A 64 -2.14 13.48 0.44
CA PHE A 64 -2.94 12.90 1.50
C PHE A 64 -3.58 11.56 1.07
N ILE A 65 -4.21 11.50 -0.10
CA ILE A 65 -4.86 10.29 -0.61
C ILE A 65 -3.84 9.19 -0.90
N ILE A 66 -2.71 9.54 -1.50
CA ILE A 66 -1.64 8.60 -1.83
C ILE A 66 -1.07 7.99 -0.54
N VAL A 67 -0.67 8.83 0.43
CA VAL A 67 -0.07 8.38 1.69
C VAL A 67 -1.07 7.62 2.56
N ALA A 68 -2.33 8.07 2.65
CA ALA A 68 -3.37 7.34 3.36
C ALA A 68 -3.65 5.98 2.71
N GLY A 69 -3.73 5.94 1.37
CA GLY A 69 -3.90 4.71 0.61
C GLY A 69 -2.78 3.70 0.87
N MET A 70 -1.52 4.14 0.81
CA MET A 70 -0.36 3.30 1.15
C MET A 70 -0.41 2.80 2.59
N PHE A 71 -0.83 3.65 3.53
CA PHE A 71 -0.90 3.27 4.95
C PHE A 71 -1.95 2.18 5.20
N TYR A 72 -3.17 2.33 4.67
CA TYR A 72 -4.19 1.28 4.77
C TYR A 72 -3.81 0.04 3.97
N GLY A 73 -3.08 0.20 2.86
CA GLY A 73 -2.56 -0.92 2.12
C GLY A 73 -1.46 -1.69 2.84
N LEU A 74 -0.62 -1.01 3.62
CA LEU A 74 0.34 -1.66 4.49
C LEU A 74 -0.36 -2.50 5.57
N VAL A 75 -1.45 -2.01 6.16
CA VAL A 75 -2.27 -2.78 7.11
C VAL A 75 -2.89 -3.99 6.42
N ALA A 76 -3.49 -3.81 5.23
CA ALA A 76 -4.10 -4.91 4.50
C ALA A 76 -3.09 -6.00 4.08
N VAL A 77 -1.87 -5.61 3.71
CA VAL A 77 -0.78 -6.55 3.38
C VAL A 77 -0.42 -7.46 4.55
N LEU A 78 -0.58 -7.00 5.81
CA LEU A 78 -0.39 -7.85 6.98
C LEU A 78 -1.43 -8.97 7.08
N ALA A 79 -2.59 -8.84 6.44
CA ALA A 79 -3.62 -9.90 6.45
C ALA A 79 -3.24 -11.09 5.55
N ILE A 80 -2.23 -10.95 4.68
CA ILE A 80 -1.77 -12.01 3.81
C ILE A 80 -0.83 -12.95 4.57
N PRO A 81 -1.18 -14.23 4.82
CA PRO A 81 -0.41 -15.08 5.73
C PRO A 81 1.05 -15.31 5.32
N SER A 82 1.33 -15.45 4.02
CA SER A 82 2.71 -15.61 3.51
C SER A 82 3.56 -14.38 3.79
N ILE A 83 3.00 -13.18 3.65
CA ILE A 83 3.69 -11.92 3.92
C ILE A 83 3.88 -11.73 5.43
N LEU A 84 2.81 -11.95 6.21
CA LEU A 84 2.83 -11.81 7.67
C LEU A 84 3.92 -12.67 8.31
N ARG A 85 4.03 -13.94 7.90
CA ARG A 85 5.06 -14.87 8.39
C ARG A 85 6.47 -14.37 8.16
N VAL A 86 6.76 -13.84 6.97
CA VAL A 86 8.09 -13.26 6.68
C VAL A 86 8.34 -12.06 7.58
N LEU A 87 7.36 -11.17 7.76
CA LEU A 87 7.52 -9.97 8.57
C LEU A 87 7.76 -10.29 10.05
N ILE A 88 7.01 -11.24 10.60
CA ILE A 88 7.23 -11.76 11.97
C ILE A 88 8.63 -12.36 12.08
N CYS A 89 9.02 -13.20 11.11
CA CYS A 89 10.32 -13.83 11.09
C CYS A 89 11.46 -12.81 11.10
N THR A 90 11.34 -11.68 10.40
CA THR A 90 12.40 -10.65 10.40
C THR A 90 12.61 -9.96 11.75
N ARG A 91 11.61 -10.00 12.64
CA ARG A 91 11.60 -9.29 13.94
C ARG A 91 11.82 -7.77 13.83
N GLN A 92 11.58 -7.18 12.66
CA GLN A 92 11.73 -5.74 12.43
C GLN A 92 10.44 -4.94 12.67
N SER A 93 9.37 -5.58 13.10
CA SER A 93 8.10 -4.89 13.43
C SER A 93 7.32 -5.56 14.56
N SER A 94 8.00 -6.33 15.42
CA SER A 94 7.36 -7.04 16.54
C SER A 94 7.13 -6.14 17.77
N THR A 95 7.76 -4.97 17.82
CA THR A 95 7.61 -4.00 18.91
C THR A 95 7.35 -2.61 18.36
N CYS A 96 6.78 -1.72 19.16
CA CYS A 96 6.52 -0.33 18.79
C CYS A 96 7.77 0.38 18.22
N LEU A 97 8.95 0.24 18.87
CA LEU A 97 10.20 0.84 18.38
C LEU A 97 10.69 0.23 17.06
N THR A 98 10.68 -1.11 16.93
CA THR A 98 11.16 -1.76 15.70
C THR A 98 10.23 -1.44 14.52
N ALA A 99 8.92 -1.49 14.75
CA ALA A 99 7.89 -1.09 13.80
C ALA A 99 8.05 0.38 13.37
N PHE A 100 8.20 1.30 14.33
CA PHE A 100 8.50 2.71 14.06
C PHE A 100 9.68 2.86 13.09
N ARG A 101 10.84 2.25 13.40
CA ARG A 101 12.04 2.36 12.55
C ARG A 101 11.83 1.78 11.16
N ARG A 102 11.17 0.62 11.05
CA ARG A 102 10.91 -0.05 9.78
C ARG A 102 9.95 0.75 8.89
N TYR A 103 8.85 1.25 9.44
CA TYR A 103 7.83 1.93 8.66
C TYR A 103 8.23 3.36 8.31
N VAL A 104 8.98 4.04 9.18
CA VAL A 104 9.67 5.28 8.81
C VAL A 104 10.62 5.07 7.64
N ARG A 105 11.45 4.01 7.69
CA ARG A 105 12.36 3.67 6.59
C ARG A 105 11.58 3.49 5.29
N THR A 106 10.43 2.82 5.35
CA THR A 106 9.52 2.62 4.21
C THR A 106 8.99 3.95 3.67
N THR A 107 8.56 4.88 4.54
CA THR A 107 8.15 6.23 4.14
C THR A 107 9.28 6.97 3.43
N LEU A 108 10.50 6.93 3.95
CA LEU A 108 11.65 7.59 3.32
C LEU A 108 12.01 7.01 1.95
N HIS A 109 11.94 5.68 1.79
CA HIS A 109 12.16 5.03 0.49
C HIS A 109 11.09 5.45 -0.51
N THR A 110 9.82 5.43 -0.08
CA THR A 110 8.69 5.86 -0.91
C THR A 110 8.84 7.31 -1.34
N ASN A 111 9.17 8.23 -0.42
CA ASN A 111 9.42 9.64 -0.74
C ASN A 111 10.56 9.77 -1.77
N ALA A 112 11.65 9.01 -1.61
CA ALA A 112 12.73 8.99 -2.60
C ALA A 112 12.27 8.50 -3.99
N TRP A 113 11.25 7.63 -4.06
CA TRP A 113 10.68 7.18 -5.33
C TRP A 113 9.86 8.25 -6.04
N TYR A 114 9.27 9.17 -5.29
CA TYR A 114 8.52 10.30 -5.84
C TYR A 114 9.40 11.53 -6.13
N ASP A 115 10.42 11.76 -5.32
CA ASP A 115 11.18 13.02 -5.35
C ASP A 115 12.36 13.03 -6.34
N TYR A 116 12.86 11.86 -6.76
CA TYR A 116 14.09 11.75 -7.55
C TYR A 116 13.88 11.03 -8.89
N PRO A 117 14.67 11.37 -9.92
CA PRO A 117 14.54 10.75 -11.24
C PRO A 117 14.95 9.27 -11.26
N PRO A 118 14.32 8.43 -12.09
CA PRO A 118 14.67 7.01 -12.22
C PRO A 118 15.91 6.80 -13.10
N THR A 119 16.96 7.58 -12.87
CA THR A 119 18.24 7.46 -13.56
C THR A 119 19.23 6.69 -12.71
N PRO A 120 20.19 5.97 -13.32
CA PRO A 120 21.29 5.35 -12.57
C PRO A 120 21.96 6.36 -11.60
N ASN A 121 22.32 5.89 -10.41
CA ASN A 121 22.97 6.66 -9.34
C ASN A 121 22.13 7.77 -8.69
N SER A 122 20.88 7.98 -9.08
CA SER A 122 19.99 8.86 -8.33
C SER A 122 19.60 8.23 -6.98
N LYS A 123 19.10 9.04 -6.05
CA LYS A 123 18.52 8.55 -4.79
C LYS A 123 17.33 7.61 -4.99
N PHE A 124 16.58 7.78 -6.09
CA PHE A 124 15.54 6.83 -6.50
C PHE A 124 16.15 5.44 -6.75
N TRP A 125 17.22 5.40 -7.55
CA TRP A 125 17.86 4.15 -7.96
C TRP A 125 18.54 3.44 -6.79
N ILE A 126 19.27 4.20 -5.97
CA ILE A 126 19.92 3.71 -4.76
C ILE A 126 18.87 3.16 -3.78
N SER A 127 17.76 3.88 -3.60
CA SER A 127 16.64 3.45 -2.76
C SER A 127 16.04 2.13 -3.23
N LEU A 128 15.69 2.00 -4.52
CA LEU A 128 15.11 0.78 -5.07
C LEU A 128 16.06 -0.42 -4.97
N ARG A 129 17.33 -0.23 -5.31
CA ARG A 129 18.35 -1.28 -5.21
C ARG A 129 18.48 -1.77 -3.76
N ALA A 130 18.51 -0.85 -2.79
CA ALA A 130 18.59 -1.20 -1.37
C ALA A 130 17.37 -2.02 -0.93
N VAL A 131 16.16 -1.63 -1.35
CA VAL A 131 14.92 -2.36 -1.03
C VAL A 131 14.89 -3.75 -1.67
N ARG A 132 15.23 -3.89 -2.97
CA ARG A 132 15.27 -5.19 -3.64
C ARG A 132 16.31 -6.13 -3.03
N LYS A 133 17.49 -5.61 -2.68
CA LYS A 133 18.55 -6.33 -1.95
C LYS A 133 18.05 -6.78 -0.57
N ALA A 134 17.35 -5.90 0.16
CA ALA A 134 16.76 -6.21 1.47
C ALA A 134 15.71 -7.32 1.36
N HIS A 135 14.78 -7.26 0.41
CA HIS A 135 13.81 -8.31 0.15
C HIS A 135 14.51 -9.65 -0.17
N SER A 136 15.50 -9.64 -1.05
CA SER A 136 16.28 -10.83 -1.38
C SER A 136 16.98 -11.44 -0.15
N LYS A 137 17.58 -10.61 0.71
CA LYS A 137 18.25 -11.07 1.93
C LYS A 137 17.24 -11.64 2.95
N SER A 138 16.13 -10.94 3.20
CA SER A 138 15.05 -11.43 4.08
C SER A 138 14.45 -12.72 3.56
N SER A 139 14.20 -12.80 2.25
CA SER A 139 13.63 -14.00 1.60
C SER A 139 14.51 -15.23 1.85
N ARG A 140 15.83 -15.12 1.64
CA ARG A 140 16.78 -16.22 1.93
C ARG A 140 16.83 -16.56 3.42
N ALA A 141 16.93 -15.57 4.29
CA ALA A 141 17.03 -15.79 5.74
C ALA A 141 15.77 -16.46 6.30
N CYS A 142 14.59 -15.96 5.95
CA CYS A 142 13.31 -16.53 6.37
C CYS A 142 13.09 -17.94 5.80
N SER A 143 13.58 -18.21 4.58
CA SER A 143 13.50 -19.54 3.97
C SER A 143 14.35 -20.55 4.75
N LYS A 144 15.56 -20.18 5.16
CA LYS A 144 16.43 -21.03 6.00
C LYS A 144 15.77 -21.33 7.36
N LEU A 145 15.03 -20.39 7.91
CA LEU A 145 14.32 -20.51 9.18
C LEU A 145 12.94 -21.20 9.07
N GLY A 146 12.56 -21.72 7.90
CA GLY A 146 11.26 -22.37 7.68
C GLY A 146 10.04 -21.43 7.71
N ALA A 147 10.25 -20.11 7.78
CA ALA A 147 9.18 -19.12 7.79
C ALA A 147 8.56 -18.87 6.41
N GLY A 148 9.19 -19.39 5.35
CA GLY A 148 8.83 -19.15 3.95
C GLY A 148 9.75 -18.12 3.30
N ARG A 149 9.40 -17.70 2.08
CA ARG A 149 10.18 -16.75 1.29
C ARG A 149 9.27 -15.68 0.70
N ILE A 150 9.84 -14.56 0.25
CA ILE A 150 9.08 -13.55 -0.50
C ILE A 150 8.94 -14.03 -1.94
N THR A 151 7.70 -14.19 -2.39
CA THR A 151 7.35 -14.68 -3.73
C THR A 151 6.90 -13.56 -4.68
N GLN A 152 6.77 -13.84 -5.98
CA GLN A 152 6.18 -12.93 -6.98
C GLN A 152 4.76 -12.52 -6.56
N LYS A 153 3.97 -13.49 -6.08
CA LYS A 153 2.65 -13.24 -5.48
C LYS A 153 2.74 -12.24 -4.34
N ASP A 154 3.67 -12.43 -3.41
CA ASP A 154 3.83 -11.54 -2.26
C ASP A 154 4.27 -10.13 -2.67
N LEU A 155 5.15 -10.00 -3.66
CA LEU A 155 5.58 -8.70 -4.19
C LEU A 155 4.43 -7.98 -4.91
N ALA A 156 3.66 -8.69 -5.73
CA ALA A 156 2.48 -8.15 -6.42
C ALA A 156 1.41 -7.72 -5.42
N LEU A 157 1.04 -8.57 -4.45
CA LEU A 157 0.11 -8.19 -3.39
C LEU A 157 0.65 -6.99 -2.59
N THR A 158 1.96 -6.94 -2.29
CA THR A 158 2.53 -5.73 -1.67
C THR A 158 2.37 -4.49 -2.56
N GLN A 159 2.57 -4.61 -3.88
CA GLN A 159 2.33 -3.54 -4.85
C GLN A 159 0.87 -3.05 -4.81
N PHE A 160 -0.12 -3.93 -4.64
CA PHE A 160 -1.51 -3.55 -4.42
C PHE A 160 -1.63 -2.57 -3.24
N GLY A 161 -0.93 -2.85 -2.14
CA GLY A 161 -0.93 -1.97 -0.96
C GLY A 161 -0.47 -0.54 -1.24
N PHE A 162 0.42 -0.32 -2.21
CA PHE A 162 0.92 1.01 -2.56
C PHE A 162 0.00 1.82 -3.48
N ILE A 163 -0.71 1.17 -4.41
CA ILE A 163 -1.52 1.85 -5.43
C ILE A 163 -3.03 1.63 -5.27
N GLY A 164 -3.45 0.46 -4.84
CA GLY A 164 -4.83 -0.03 -4.90
C GLY A 164 -5.80 0.90 -4.18
N TYR A 165 -5.53 1.23 -2.92
CA TYR A 165 -6.44 2.05 -2.11
C TYR A 165 -6.54 3.50 -2.58
N ALA A 166 -5.44 4.09 -3.02
CA ALA A 166 -5.43 5.46 -3.51
C ALA A 166 -6.20 5.59 -4.85
N THR A 167 -6.18 4.55 -5.68
CA THR A 167 -6.77 4.55 -7.02
C THR A 167 -8.19 3.98 -7.04
N LEU A 168 -8.42 2.76 -6.56
CA LEU A 168 -9.76 2.17 -6.45
C LEU A 168 -10.65 2.95 -5.47
N GLY A 169 -10.05 3.55 -4.43
CA GLY A 169 -10.76 4.41 -3.48
C GLY A 169 -11.01 5.83 -3.97
N ALA A 170 -10.42 6.26 -5.09
CA ALA A 170 -10.52 7.63 -5.59
C ALA A 170 -11.99 8.13 -5.75
N PRO A 171 -12.94 7.33 -6.29
CA PRO A 171 -14.34 7.76 -6.38
C PRO A 171 -14.98 8.04 -5.02
N ARG A 172 -14.56 7.35 -3.95
CA ARG A 172 -15.05 7.60 -2.57
C ARG A 172 -14.63 8.98 -2.07
N ALA A 173 -13.58 9.58 -2.63
CA ALA A 173 -13.12 10.93 -2.35
C ALA A 173 -13.55 11.95 -3.43
N GLN A 174 -14.51 11.60 -4.30
CA GLN A 174 -14.94 12.37 -5.47
C GLN A 174 -13.76 12.75 -6.40
N LEU A 175 -12.77 11.87 -6.51
CA LEU A 175 -11.59 12.06 -7.34
C LEU A 175 -11.73 11.24 -8.64
N TYR A 176 -11.81 11.94 -9.77
CA TYR A 176 -12.02 11.36 -11.12
C TYR A 176 -10.95 11.83 -12.12
N ASP A 177 -9.73 12.09 -11.64
CA ASP A 177 -8.60 12.51 -12.47
C ASP A 177 -8.02 11.27 -13.21
N GLU A 178 -8.38 11.09 -14.47
CA GLU A 178 -7.95 9.91 -15.25
C GLU A 178 -6.43 9.90 -15.51
N GLU A 179 -5.82 11.07 -15.69
CA GLU A 179 -4.38 11.19 -15.89
C GLU A 179 -3.62 10.79 -14.61
N PHE A 180 -4.18 11.05 -13.43
CA PHE A 180 -3.67 10.54 -12.16
C PHE A 180 -3.67 9.01 -12.14
N LEU A 181 -4.78 8.39 -12.54
CA LEU A 181 -4.91 6.93 -12.52
C LEU A 181 -3.97 6.26 -13.52
N GLU A 182 -3.87 6.79 -14.74
CA GLU A 182 -2.99 6.29 -15.79
C GLU A 182 -1.51 6.46 -15.42
N SER A 183 -1.11 7.67 -15.03
CA SER A 183 0.30 7.98 -14.72
C SER A 183 0.78 7.27 -13.45
N THR A 184 -0.07 7.15 -12.43
CA THR A 184 0.26 6.42 -11.20
C THR A 184 0.36 4.92 -11.46
N SER A 185 -0.55 4.36 -12.29
CA SER A 185 -0.46 2.97 -12.74
C SER A 185 0.88 2.70 -13.44
N HIS A 186 1.26 3.55 -14.40
CA HIS A 186 2.52 3.38 -15.11
C HIS A 186 3.74 3.50 -14.18
N MET A 187 3.74 4.50 -13.30
CA MET A 187 4.81 4.67 -12.30
C MET A 187 4.99 3.41 -11.44
N TYR A 188 3.90 2.85 -10.90
CA TYR A 188 3.99 1.64 -10.08
C TYR A 188 4.28 0.38 -10.87
N ARG A 189 3.92 0.32 -12.15
CA ARG A 189 4.36 -0.75 -13.05
C ARG A 189 5.87 -0.77 -13.14
N VAL A 190 6.49 0.38 -13.41
CA VAL A 190 7.94 0.54 -13.51
C VAL A 190 8.62 0.22 -12.18
N ILE A 191 8.10 0.74 -11.05
CA ILE A 191 8.65 0.44 -9.72
C ILE A 191 8.57 -1.06 -9.41
N GLY A 192 7.44 -1.70 -9.70
CA GLY A 192 7.27 -3.15 -9.51
C GLY A 192 8.29 -3.96 -10.31
N TYR A 193 8.46 -3.63 -11.59
CA TYR A 193 9.47 -4.23 -12.45
C TYR A 193 10.88 -4.08 -11.87
N LEU A 194 11.27 -2.86 -11.49
CA LEU A 194 12.59 -2.58 -10.91
C LEU A 194 12.82 -3.28 -9.56
N LEU A 195 11.76 -3.53 -8.79
CA LEU A 195 11.77 -4.31 -7.56
C LEU A 195 11.81 -5.84 -7.80
N GLY A 196 11.85 -6.28 -9.05
CA GLY A 196 11.97 -7.69 -9.42
C GLY A 196 10.64 -8.40 -9.64
N ILE A 197 9.51 -7.68 -9.79
CA ILE A 197 8.24 -8.28 -10.19
C ILE A 197 8.28 -8.54 -11.71
N LYS A 198 8.05 -9.78 -12.14
CA LYS A 198 7.95 -10.10 -13.58
C LYS A 198 6.69 -9.44 -14.16
N ASP A 199 6.74 -9.07 -15.44
CA ASP A 199 5.63 -8.37 -16.10
C ASP A 199 4.30 -9.14 -16.05
N GLU A 200 4.35 -10.48 -16.11
CA GLU A 200 3.19 -11.37 -16.01
C GLU A 200 2.51 -11.37 -14.63
N TYR A 201 3.24 -10.97 -13.57
CA TYR A 201 2.74 -10.89 -12.20
C TYR A 201 2.49 -9.45 -11.73
N ASN A 202 2.94 -8.44 -12.47
CA ASN A 202 2.76 -7.02 -12.12
C ASN A 202 1.27 -6.65 -12.12
N LEU A 203 0.76 -6.06 -11.04
CA LEU A 203 -0.66 -5.68 -10.98
C LEU A 203 -0.98 -4.49 -11.87
N CYS A 204 0.01 -3.64 -12.10
CA CYS A 204 -0.13 -2.53 -13.01
C CYS A 204 0.04 -3.06 -14.44
N GLY A 205 -1.06 -3.13 -15.19
CA GLY A 205 -1.09 -3.58 -16.58
C GLY A 205 -0.60 -2.50 -17.54
N LYS A 206 -0.89 -2.68 -18.84
CA LYS A 206 -0.43 -1.76 -19.89
C LYS A 206 -1.05 -0.37 -19.84
N ASN A 207 -2.17 -0.23 -19.13
CA ASN A 207 -2.90 1.01 -18.93
C ASN A 207 -3.79 0.90 -17.68
N TRP A 208 -4.41 2.00 -17.27
CA TRP A 208 -5.29 2.02 -16.10
C TRP A 208 -6.46 1.05 -16.21
N LYS A 209 -7.04 0.85 -17.41
CA LYS A 209 -8.18 -0.06 -17.57
C LYS A 209 -7.82 -1.49 -17.14
N GLU A 210 -6.69 -2.00 -17.63
CA GLU A 210 -6.21 -3.33 -17.26
C GLU A 210 -5.78 -3.39 -15.78
N THR A 211 -5.08 -2.36 -15.30
CA THR A 211 -4.68 -2.26 -13.89
C THR A 211 -5.89 -2.29 -12.95
N LYS A 212 -6.94 -1.53 -13.26
CA LYS A 212 -8.16 -1.47 -12.45
C LYS A 212 -8.81 -2.85 -12.31
N GLN A 213 -8.87 -3.63 -13.39
CA GLN A 213 -9.42 -5.00 -13.36
C GLN A 213 -8.59 -5.92 -12.46
N ARG A 214 -7.25 -5.88 -12.59
CA ARG A 214 -6.33 -6.68 -11.77
C ARG A 214 -6.39 -6.30 -10.28
N LEU A 215 -6.44 -5.00 -9.98
CA LEU A 215 -6.58 -4.51 -8.61
C LEU A 215 -7.94 -4.91 -8.02
N ASP A 216 -9.03 -4.73 -8.75
CA ASP A 216 -10.39 -5.04 -8.25
C ASP A 216 -10.55 -6.53 -7.92
N ILE A 217 -10.09 -7.41 -8.80
CA ILE A 217 -10.20 -8.86 -8.54
C ILE A 217 -9.33 -9.31 -7.37
N VAL A 218 -8.13 -8.73 -7.21
CA VAL A 218 -7.26 -8.97 -6.05
C VAL A 218 -7.91 -8.45 -4.75
N MET A 219 -8.54 -7.28 -4.77
CA MET A 219 -9.30 -6.79 -3.61
C MET A 219 -10.40 -7.79 -3.22
N ARG A 220 -11.20 -8.21 -4.20
CA ARG A 220 -12.38 -9.08 -4.02
C ARG A 220 -12.05 -10.48 -3.55
N GLN A 221 -11.06 -11.12 -4.16
CA GLN A 221 -10.80 -12.55 -3.94
C GLN A 221 -9.61 -12.81 -3.01
N VAL A 222 -8.82 -11.79 -2.68
CA VAL A 222 -7.66 -11.94 -1.79
C VAL A 222 -7.81 -11.10 -0.54
N TYR A 223 -7.93 -9.78 -0.65
CA TYR A 223 -7.88 -8.90 0.53
C TYR A 223 -9.15 -8.91 1.36
N GLU A 224 -10.32 -8.86 0.73
CA GLU A 224 -11.61 -8.93 1.43
C GLU A 224 -11.71 -10.20 2.31
N PRO A 225 -11.54 -11.43 1.78
CA PRO A 225 -11.61 -12.63 2.62
C PRO A 225 -10.47 -12.73 3.66
N ALA A 226 -9.27 -12.23 3.33
CA ALA A 226 -8.16 -12.21 4.29
C ALA A 226 -8.42 -11.24 5.48
N LEU A 227 -9.07 -10.11 5.20
CA LEU A 227 -9.44 -9.13 6.23
C LEU A 227 -10.73 -9.50 6.96
N GLU A 228 -11.60 -10.31 6.40
CA GLU A 228 -12.69 -10.95 7.16
C GLU A 228 -12.14 -11.92 8.20
N ASN A 229 -11.10 -12.68 7.85
CA ASN A 229 -10.57 -13.79 8.65
C ASN A 229 -9.15 -13.51 9.16
N THR A 230 -9.00 -12.45 9.95
CA THR A 230 -7.71 -12.03 10.53
C THR A 230 -7.27 -12.91 11.70
N SER A 231 -5.95 -13.09 11.86
CA SER A 231 -5.35 -13.83 12.99
C SER A 231 -4.93 -12.92 14.15
N GLU A 232 -4.63 -13.50 15.32
CA GLU A 232 -4.06 -12.77 16.46
C GLU A 232 -2.70 -12.12 16.11
N ASP A 233 -1.86 -12.84 15.37
CA ASP A 233 -0.58 -12.33 14.85
C ASP A 233 -0.78 -11.07 13.99
N PHE A 234 -1.83 -11.04 13.19
CA PHE A 234 -2.20 -9.85 12.41
C PHE A 234 -2.54 -8.69 13.34
N GLU A 235 -3.40 -8.91 14.34
CA GLU A 235 -3.81 -7.86 15.29
C GLU A 235 -2.62 -7.29 16.06
N GLN A 236 -1.71 -8.16 16.52
CA GLN A 236 -0.49 -7.76 17.22
C GLN A 236 0.43 -6.91 16.33
N MET A 237 0.63 -7.34 15.08
CA MET A 237 1.49 -6.62 14.13
C MET A 237 0.89 -5.28 13.69
N VAL A 238 -0.45 -5.21 13.53
CA VAL A 238 -1.15 -3.94 13.28
C VAL A 238 -1.02 -3.01 14.48
N LYS A 239 -1.19 -3.52 15.70
CA LYS A 239 -1.00 -2.72 16.91
C LYS A 239 0.41 -2.13 16.99
N ALA A 240 1.44 -2.95 16.81
CA ALA A 240 2.83 -2.48 16.80
C ALA A 240 3.10 -1.45 15.68
N LEU A 241 2.53 -1.65 14.49
CA LEU A 241 2.60 -0.70 13.38
C LEU A 241 1.96 0.64 13.76
N VAL A 242 0.73 0.63 14.25
CA VAL A 242 -0.04 1.84 14.55
C VAL A 242 0.61 2.62 15.70
N GLU A 243 1.00 1.94 16.78
CA GLU A 243 1.71 2.54 17.91
C GLU A 243 3.07 3.12 17.49
N GLY A 244 3.80 2.41 16.62
CA GLY A 244 5.06 2.92 16.07
C GLY A 244 4.83 4.19 15.26
N MET A 245 3.86 4.17 14.34
CA MET A 245 3.55 5.29 13.44
C MET A 245 2.83 6.46 14.12
N TRP A 246 2.28 6.27 15.33
CA TRP A 246 1.69 7.35 16.13
C TRP A 246 2.65 8.52 16.34
N HIS A 247 3.95 8.25 16.44
CA HIS A 247 5.00 9.27 16.59
C HIS A 247 5.18 10.17 15.35
N LEU A 248 4.64 9.75 14.19
CA LEU A 248 4.60 10.55 12.95
C LEU A 248 3.24 11.22 12.77
N ASN A 249 2.17 10.55 13.22
CA ASN A 249 0.82 11.05 13.14
C ASN A 249 0.02 10.64 14.39
N SER A 250 -0.11 11.57 15.32
CA SER A 250 -0.75 11.34 16.63
C SER A 250 -2.27 11.13 16.57
N THR A 251 -2.87 11.22 15.37
CA THR A 251 -4.29 10.91 15.16
C THR A 251 -4.54 9.44 14.80
N LEU A 252 -3.51 8.59 14.80
CA LEU A 252 -3.65 7.17 14.49
C LEU A 252 -4.09 6.39 15.73
N THR A 253 -5.12 5.56 15.59
CA THR A 253 -5.57 4.63 16.63
C THR A 253 -5.85 3.27 16.00
N VAL A 254 -5.68 2.19 16.76
CA VAL A 254 -5.85 0.83 16.23
C VAL A 254 -7.29 0.63 15.73
N GLY A 255 -8.28 1.08 16.50
CA GLY A 255 -9.70 0.97 16.15
C GLY A 255 -10.05 1.69 14.84
N SER A 256 -9.68 2.97 14.71
CA SER A 256 -9.98 3.73 13.49
C SER A 256 -9.24 3.19 12.27
N VAL A 257 -7.97 2.79 12.41
CA VAL A 257 -7.16 2.26 11.31
C VAL A 257 -7.69 0.92 10.82
N MET A 258 -8.06 0.03 11.75
CA MET A 258 -8.71 -1.23 11.41
C MET A 258 -10.05 -1.01 10.70
N TYR A 259 -10.86 -0.08 11.22
CA TYR A 259 -12.15 0.25 10.62
C TYR A 259 -11.99 0.74 9.18
N PHE A 260 -11.13 1.73 8.93
CA PHE A 260 -10.88 2.23 7.58
C PHE A 260 -10.33 1.14 6.65
N THR A 261 -9.41 0.30 7.12
CA THR A 261 -8.83 -0.76 6.29
C THR A 261 -9.88 -1.78 5.87
N LYS A 262 -10.68 -2.28 6.81
CA LYS A 262 -11.76 -3.24 6.52
C LYS A 262 -12.87 -2.62 5.64
N ARG A 263 -13.27 -1.38 5.92
CA ARG A 263 -14.21 -0.61 5.09
C ARG A 263 -13.74 -0.45 3.64
N LEU A 264 -12.48 -0.09 3.44
CA LEU A 264 -11.93 0.10 2.09
C LEU A 264 -11.93 -1.19 1.25
N ASN A 265 -11.96 -2.36 1.90
CA ASN A 265 -12.01 -3.69 1.31
C ASN A 265 -13.41 -4.32 1.28
N TYR A 266 -14.47 -3.56 1.55
CA TYR A 266 -15.85 -4.07 1.51
C TYR A 266 -16.15 -5.18 2.53
N VAL A 267 -15.38 -5.27 3.62
CA VAL A 267 -15.63 -6.25 4.68
C VAL A 267 -16.97 -5.95 5.34
N LYS A 268 -17.86 -6.95 5.39
CA LYS A 268 -19.21 -6.80 5.91
C LYS A 268 -19.25 -6.27 7.34
N GLY A 269 -20.15 -5.32 7.60
CA GLY A 269 -20.32 -4.65 8.88
C GLY A 269 -19.41 -3.44 9.10
N TYR A 270 -18.50 -3.12 8.18
CA TYR A 270 -17.63 -1.93 8.22
C TYR A 270 -18.13 -0.80 7.31
N GLU A 271 -19.35 -0.93 6.78
CA GLU A 271 -20.00 0.10 5.98
C GLU A 271 -20.28 1.34 6.82
N TYR A 272 -20.23 2.51 6.17
CA TYR A 272 -20.61 3.79 6.78
C TYR A 272 -21.57 4.57 5.87
N TYR A 273 -21.33 4.54 4.55
CA TYR A 273 -22.20 5.10 3.53
C TYR A 273 -22.74 3.99 2.63
N ASP A 274 -23.84 4.27 1.91
CA ASP A 274 -24.49 3.28 1.03
C ASP A 274 -23.53 2.73 -0.05
N PHE A 275 -22.62 3.57 -0.56
CA PHE A 275 -21.61 3.18 -1.56
C PHE A 275 -20.47 2.32 -1.01
N ASP A 276 -20.44 2.04 0.29
CA ASP A 276 -19.52 1.07 0.89
C ASP A 276 -19.98 -0.38 0.68
N ASN A 277 -21.19 -0.57 0.18
CA ASN A 277 -21.64 -1.87 -0.33
C ASN A 277 -21.11 -2.08 -1.75
N ARG A 278 -20.77 -3.32 -2.10
CA ARG A 278 -20.39 -3.64 -3.48
C ARG A 278 -21.59 -3.46 -4.41
N PRO A 279 -21.38 -2.97 -5.66
CA PRO A 279 -22.45 -2.95 -6.65
C PRO A 279 -23.05 -4.36 -6.83
N GLY A 280 -24.37 -4.48 -6.69
CA GLY A 280 -25.09 -5.74 -6.84
C GLY A 280 -25.12 -6.64 -5.60
N SER A 281 -24.54 -6.23 -4.46
CA SER A 281 -24.65 -7.01 -3.21
C SER A 281 -26.03 -6.87 -2.56
N THR A 282 -26.58 -7.96 -2.04
CA THR A 282 -27.79 -7.93 -1.20
C THR A 282 -27.48 -7.31 0.15
N ILE A 283 -28.20 -6.23 0.49
CA ILE A 283 -28.05 -5.53 1.77
C ILE A 283 -28.92 -6.23 2.82
N ASP A 284 -28.30 -6.72 3.88
CA ASP A 284 -29.01 -7.21 5.06
C ASP A 284 -29.31 -6.03 6.01
N PRO A 285 -30.58 -5.63 6.21
CA PRO A 285 -30.92 -4.54 7.12
C PRO A 285 -30.60 -4.84 8.58
N LYS A 286 -30.32 -6.10 8.95
CA LYS A 286 -29.91 -6.53 10.29
C LYS A 286 -28.40 -6.72 10.41
N GLN A 287 -27.62 -6.40 9.38
CA GLN A 287 -26.17 -6.48 9.40
C GLN A 287 -25.63 -5.70 10.60
N LYS A 288 -24.82 -6.38 11.43
CA LYS A 288 -24.13 -5.72 12.54
C LYS A 288 -23.14 -4.70 11.98
N LEU A 289 -23.18 -3.47 12.48
CA LEU A 289 -22.26 -2.40 12.13
C LEU A 289 -21.19 -2.22 13.22
N TYR A 290 -19.95 -2.58 12.90
CA TYR A 290 -18.79 -2.49 13.80
C TYR A 290 -18.40 -1.05 14.14
N TYR A 291 -18.94 -0.05 13.43
CA TYR A 291 -18.78 1.35 13.77
C TYR A 291 -19.24 1.67 15.21
N TYR A 292 -20.32 1.02 15.68
CA TYR A 292 -20.87 1.27 17.02
C TYR A 292 -20.10 0.55 18.14
N ASP A 293 -19.28 -0.45 17.80
CA ASP A 293 -18.39 -1.13 18.74
C ASP A 293 -17.14 -0.29 19.07
N LEU A 294 -16.86 0.74 18.28
CA LEU A 294 -15.70 1.62 18.47
C LEU A 294 -15.84 2.53 19.70
N GLY A 295 -14.71 2.83 20.33
CA GLY A 295 -14.61 3.87 21.36
C GLY A 295 -15.06 5.24 20.82
N TRP A 296 -15.48 6.14 21.70
CA TRP A 296 -16.00 7.46 21.29
C TRP A 296 -14.98 8.27 20.46
N TYR A 297 -13.69 8.19 20.82
CA TYR A 297 -12.61 8.89 20.12
C TYR A 297 -12.36 8.30 18.73
N ASP A 298 -12.38 6.97 18.60
CA ASP A 298 -12.26 6.28 17.30
C ASP A 298 -13.43 6.64 16.38
N ARG A 299 -14.66 6.67 16.91
CA ARG A 299 -15.85 7.10 16.17
C ARG A 299 -15.74 8.53 15.68
N PHE A 300 -15.25 9.43 16.52
CA PHE A 300 -14.97 10.81 16.13
C PHE A 300 -13.97 10.88 14.98
N LEU A 301 -12.83 10.18 15.10
CA LEU A 301 -11.80 10.16 14.05
C LEU A 301 -12.32 9.57 12.73
N VAL A 302 -13.09 8.48 12.78
CA VAL A 302 -13.72 7.85 11.61
C VAL A 302 -14.70 8.82 10.95
N THR A 303 -15.64 9.39 11.72
CA THR A 303 -16.64 10.33 11.18
C THR A 303 -15.99 11.57 10.59
N TYR A 304 -15.05 12.18 11.32
CA TYR A 304 -14.30 13.35 10.87
C TYR A 304 -13.50 13.05 9.60
N GLY A 305 -12.76 11.94 9.58
CA GLY A 305 -11.98 11.51 8.42
C GLY A 305 -12.84 11.24 7.21
N LEU A 306 -13.95 10.51 7.36
CA LEU A 306 -14.88 10.23 6.28
C LEU A 306 -15.54 11.49 5.74
N PHE A 307 -15.97 12.39 6.61
CA PHE A 307 -16.58 13.66 6.20
C PHE A 307 -15.60 14.49 5.37
N ILE A 308 -14.36 14.65 5.84
CA ILE A 308 -13.33 15.42 5.14
C ILE A 308 -13.00 14.78 3.80
N VAL A 309 -12.70 13.48 3.77
CA VAL A 309 -12.23 12.80 2.57
C VAL A 309 -13.34 12.69 1.53
N THR A 310 -14.55 12.37 1.93
CA THR A 310 -15.67 12.12 1.02
C THR A 310 -16.23 13.42 0.45
N TYR A 311 -16.42 14.45 1.29
CA TYR A 311 -17.16 15.66 0.89
C TYR A 311 -16.29 16.89 0.68
N LEU A 312 -15.19 17.02 1.43
CA LEU A 312 -14.41 18.26 1.46
C LEU A 312 -13.12 18.18 0.62
N HIS A 313 -12.53 17.00 0.45
CA HIS A 313 -11.28 16.81 -0.29
C HIS A 313 -11.35 17.26 -1.76
N LYS A 314 -12.55 17.35 -2.35
CA LYS A 314 -12.72 17.91 -3.71
C LYS A 314 -12.37 19.40 -3.82
N TYR A 315 -12.35 20.14 -2.72
CA TYR A 315 -11.96 21.55 -2.70
C TYR A 315 -10.44 21.71 -2.60
N ALA A 316 -9.87 22.58 -3.42
CA ALA A 316 -8.42 22.76 -3.49
C ALA A 316 -7.81 23.22 -2.15
N ILE A 317 -8.50 24.08 -1.40
CA ILE A 317 -8.03 24.56 -0.09
C ILE A 317 -7.91 23.44 0.94
N VAL A 318 -8.83 22.47 0.91
CA VAL A 318 -8.83 21.31 1.81
C VAL A 318 -7.70 20.35 1.42
N ARG A 319 -7.50 20.10 0.12
CA ARG A 319 -6.34 19.32 -0.36
C ARG A 319 -5.03 19.98 0.06
N TRP A 320 -4.92 21.28 -0.12
CA TRP A 320 -3.74 22.03 0.27
C TRP A 320 -3.46 21.88 1.77
N TYR A 321 -4.47 22.06 2.63
CA TYR A 321 -4.33 21.87 4.07
C TYR A 321 -3.87 20.45 4.44
N LEU A 322 -4.53 19.42 3.90
CA LEU A 322 -4.18 18.03 4.21
C LEU A 322 -2.78 17.66 3.69
N ASN A 323 -2.44 18.09 2.48
CA ASN A 323 -1.12 17.85 1.88
C ASN A 323 -0.03 18.58 2.68
N MET A 324 -0.27 19.83 3.08
CA MET A 324 0.64 20.61 3.93
C MET A 324 0.84 19.94 5.28
N ARG A 325 -0.22 19.41 5.90
CA ARG A 325 -0.12 18.67 7.17
C ARG A 325 0.78 17.44 7.05
N ILE A 326 0.59 16.63 6.01
CA ILE A 326 1.44 15.44 5.78
C ILE A 326 2.89 15.85 5.50
N TRP A 327 3.10 16.82 4.60
CA TRP A 327 4.45 17.31 4.29
C TRP A 327 5.16 17.89 5.53
N LEU A 328 4.45 18.69 6.33
CA LEU A 328 5.02 19.28 7.54
C LEU A 328 5.39 18.20 8.56
N ASN A 329 4.55 17.18 8.74
CA ASN A 329 4.87 16.05 9.61
C ASN A 329 6.11 15.30 9.11
N ASP A 330 6.25 15.06 7.80
CA ASP A 330 7.45 14.43 7.23
C ASP A 330 8.71 15.27 7.46
N VAL A 331 8.62 16.60 7.29
CA VAL A 331 9.74 17.53 7.53
C VAL A 331 10.12 17.56 9.00
N ILE A 332 9.15 17.78 9.90
CA ILE A 332 9.38 17.79 11.34
C ILE A 332 10.00 16.46 11.75
N PHE A 333 9.44 15.36 11.30
CA PHE A 333 9.95 14.04 11.60
C PHE A 333 11.40 13.83 11.10
N TYR A 334 11.71 14.26 9.87
CA TYR A 334 13.03 14.07 9.31
C TYR A 334 14.12 14.86 10.06
N TYR A 335 13.82 16.10 10.47
CA TYR A 335 14.80 17.01 11.08
C TYR A 335 14.77 17.03 12.62
N LEU A 336 13.60 16.88 13.24
CA LEU A 336 13.39 16.90 14.69
C LEU A 336 12.21 15.99 15.09
N PRO A 337 12.41 14.66 15.16
CA PRO A 337 11.36 13.70 15.51
C PRO A 337 11.04 13.73 17.02
N TYR A 338 10.54 14.86 17.52
CA TYR A 338 10.41 15.16 18.94
C TYR A 338 9.54 14.15 19.71
N LEU A 339 8.43 13.69 19.14
CA LEU A 339 7.59 12.65 19.75
C LEU A 339 8.36 11.33 19.90
N ALA A 340 9.10 10.92 18.87
CA ALA A 340 9.92 9.72 18.95
C ALA A 340 11.08 9.90 19.93
N ILE A 341 11.69 11.09 20.01
CA ILE A 341 12.78 11.39 20.96
C ILE A 341 12.27 11.23 22.39
N TRP A 342 11.05 11.71 22.67
CA TRP A 342 10.42 11.55 23.97
C TRP A 342 10.16 10.08 24.32
N SER A 343 9.68 9.28 23.36
CA SER A 343 9.34 7.87 23.61
C SER A 343 10.52 6.89 23.58
N PHE A 344 11.52 7.13 22.73
CA PHE A 344 12.58 6.16 22.40
C PHE A 344 14.01 6.67 22.64
N GLY A 345 14.15 7.95 23.00
CA GLY A 345 15.43 8.63 23.11
C GLY A 345 16.03 9.03 21.75
N ILE A 346 17.03 9.90 21.79
CA ILE A 346 17.64 10.53 20.60
C ILE A 346 18.18 9.49 19.61
N LYS A 347 18.95 8.50 20.08
CA LYS A 347 19.63 7.52 19.23
C LYS A 347 18.68 6.70 18.36
N ASN A 348 17.52 6.35 18.91
CA ASN A 348 16.56 5.45 18.25
C ASN A 348 15.61 6.19 17.29
N SER A 349 15.47 7.50 17.47
CA SER A 349 14.46 8.32 16.81
C SER A 349 14.85 8.78 15.41
N TYR A 350 16.16 8.98 15.17
CA TYR A 350 16.64 9.36 13.84
C TYR A 350 16.80 8.12 12.95
N VAL A 351 16.05 8.12 11.84
CA VAL A 351 16.13 7.11 10.79
C VAL A 351 16.64 7.77 9.51
N ARG A 352 17.59 7.11 8.83
CA ARG A 352 18.20 7.55 7.58
C ARG A 352 18.36 6.36 6.65
N ILE A 353 18.10 6.57 5.35
CA ILE A 353 18.24 5.54 4.31
C ILE A 353 19.42 5.78 3.37
N PHE A 354 20.04 6.95 3.47
CA PHE A 354 21.26 7.31 2.75
C PHE A 354 22.36 7.66 3.76
N LYS A 355 23.59 7.24 3.45
CA LYS A 355 24.81 7.65 4.14
C LYS A 355 25.14 9.11 3.80
N LYS A 356 26.08 9.71 4.52
CA LYS A 356 26.53 11.10 4.30
C LYS A 356 27.15 11.32 2.91
N ASP A 357 27.75 10.28 2.34
CA ASP A 357 28.32 10.25 0.99
C ASP A 357 27.26 10.02 -0.11
N GLY A 358 25.98 9.88 0.26
CA GLY A 358 24.88 9.59 -0.66
C GLY A 358 24.68 8.11 -0.98
N GLY A 359 25.54 7.22 -0.46
CA GLY A 359 25.40 5.77 -0.62
C GLY A 359 24.22 5.18 0.17
N GLU A 360 23.89 3.91 -0.08
CA GLU A 360 22.85 3.20 0.67
C GLU A 360 23.21 3.05 2.15
N ASN A 361 22.25 3.28 3.05
CA ASN A 361 22.37 2.89 4.45
C ASN A 361 21.73 1.50 4.62
N ASP A 362 22.56 0.47 4.77
CA ASP A 362 22.11 -0.93 4.76
C ASP A 362 21.03 -1.21 5.82
N PHE A 363 20.16 -2.16 5.49
CA PHE A 363 19.19 -2.70 6.43
C PHE A 363 19.94 -3.56 7.47
N ASP A 364 19.99 -3.10 8.72
CA ASP A 364 20.43 -3.94 9.84
C ASP A 364 19.42 -5.08 10.04
N PHE A 365 19.84 -6.31 9.72
CA PHE A 365 19.08 -7.52 9.99
C PHE A 365 19.67 -8.19 11.24
N HIS A 366 18.88 -8.26 12.32
CA HIS A 366 19.26 -8.97 13.54
C HIS A 366 18.94 -10.47 13.49
N LEU A 367 18.73 -11.03 12.30
CA LEU A 367 18.66 -12.46 12.10
C LEU A 367 20.10 -12.98 12.19
N LYS A 368 20.48 -13.52 13.35
CA LYS A 368 21.70 -14.32 13.44
C LYS A 368 21.54 -15.47 12.44
N GLU A 369 22.41 -15.52 11.44
CA GLU A 369 22.69 -16.80 10.80
C GLU A 369 23.43 -17.60 11.86
N ASP A 370 22.77 -18.58 12.45
CA ASP A 370 23.46 -19.60 13.24
C ASP A 370 24.36 -20.44 12.32
#